data_AF-A0A076L2L8-F1
#
_entry.id   AF-A0A076L2L8-F1
#
_cell.length_a   1.000
_cell.length_b   1.000
_cell.length_c   1.000
_cell.angle_alpha   90.00
_cell.angle_beta   90.00
_cell.angle_gamma   90.00
#
_symmetry.space_group_name_H-M   'P 1'
#
loop_
_entity.id
_entity.type
_entity.pdbx_description
1 polymer ?
#
loop_
_entity_poly.entity_id
_entity_poly.type
_entity_poly.pdbx_seq_one_letter_code
_entity_poly.pdbx_strand_id
1 'polypeptide(L)'
;MSVKEKQVKILPLFKNLTALPPETLPEAERDARLKGVGFLPRGRLFSCFHEDHLGEAQALYEVLYEAKDFSDFLNLAKQARDIVNEGLFAFALSVTVLHRDDCKGVVLPPIQEVFPDRFIPAETINRALKADKKSANETKVIEIQKTGNILDPEYNLAYFREDIGINAHHWHWHLVYPATYRPDFFGKVKDRKGELFYYMHQQMCARYDCDRLSVGLQRMTPFQNFEDKVGRILRPLDLLGQWSQLRFPPRWHVPSGMSVEGGRAAWRGGEKKEF
;
A
#
# COMPACT_ATOMS: atom_id res chain seq x y z
N MET A 1 -15.20 24.49 13.39
CA MET A 1 -14.47 23.31 13.90
C MET A 1 -12.98 23.56 13.72
N SER A 2 -12.22 23.52 14.81
CA SER A 2 -10.77 23.74 14.79
C SER A 2 -10.03 22.58 14.10
N VAL A 3 -8.79 22.81 13.65
CA VAL A 3 -7.94 21.75 13.07
C VAL A 3 -7.75 20.59 14.06
N LYS A 4 -7.56 20.91 15.35
CA LYS A 4 -7.41 19.91 16.42
C LYS A 4 -8.65 19.03 16.58
N GLU A 5 -9.85 19.61 16.50
CA GLU A 5 -11.10 18.85 16.56
C GLU A 5 -11.26 17.93 15.34
N LYS A 6 -10.91 18.43 14.13
CA LYS A 6 -10.94 17.63 12.91
C LYS A 6 -9.94 16.47 12.97
N GLN A 7 -8.74 16.73 13.47
CA GLN A 7 -7.70 15.73 13.70
C GLN A 7 -8.21 14.58 14.58
N VAL A 8 -8.83 14.91 15.72
CA VAL A 8 -9.38 13.91 16.66
C VAL A 8 -10.49 13.07 16.03
N LYS A 9 -11.23 13.62 15.06
CA LYS A 9 -12.30 12.90 14.35
C LYS A 9 -11.80 12.03 13.19
N ILE A 10 -10.71 12.41 12.53
CA ILE A 10 -10.15 11.67 11.38
C ILE A 10 -9.28 10.51 11.84
N LEU A 11 -8.43 10.69 12.85
CA LEU A 11 -7.49 9.65 13.31
C LEU A 11 -8.16 8.30 13.64
N PRO A 12 -9.33 8.24 14.30
CA PRO A 12 -10.02 6.97 14.57
C PRO A 12 -10.42 6.19 13.32
N LEU A 13 -10.62 6.85 12.17
CA LEU A 13 -10.98 6.16 10.93
C LEU A 13 -9.86 5.24 10.43
N PHE A 14 -8.61 5.56 10.72
CA PHE A 14 -7.45 4.77 10.34
C PHE A 14 -7.09 3.68 11.35
N LYS A 15 -7.74 3.64 12.52
CA LYS A 15 -7.44 2.63 13.55
C LYS A 15 -8.09 1.31 13.19
N ASN A 16 -7.39 0.21 13.48
CA ASN A 16 -7.92 -1.15 13.40
C ASN A 16 -8.57 -1.49 12.03
N LEU A 17 -8.05 -0.92 10.94
CA LEU A 17 -8.59 -1.14 9.60
C LEU A 17 -8.51 -2.61 9.18
N THR A 18 -7.45 -3.30 9.60
CA THR A 18 -7.28 -4.74 9.34
C THR A 18 -8.22 -5.61 10.19
N ALA A 19 -8.74 -5.12 11.31
CA ALA A 19 -9.61 -5.88 12.21
C ALA A 19 -11.12 -5.74 11.90
N LEU A 20 -11.48 -5.08 10.80
CA LEU A 20 -12.86 -4.96 10.37
C LEU A 20 -13.41 -6.31 9.89
N PRO A 21 -14.70 -6.62 10.14
CA PRO A 21 -15.29 -7.89 9.75
C PRO A 21 -15.26 -8.09 8.23
N PRO A 22 -15.20 -9.32 7.70
CA PRO A 22 -15.30 -9.55 6.26
C PRO A 22 -16.65 -9.08 5.68
N GLU A 23 -17.71 -9.17 6.49
CA GLU A 23 -19.05 -8.71 6.12
C GLU A 23 -19.06 -7.19 5.93
N THR A 24 -19.61 -6.77 4.79
CA THR A 24 -19.75 -5.36 4.44
C THR A 24 -21.19 -4.92 4.65
N LEU A 25 -21.40 -3.62 4.85
CA LEU A 25 -22.74 -3.06 5.00
C LEU A 25 -23.62 -3.43 3.78
N PRO A 26 -24.84 -3.97 3.97
CA PRO A 26 -25.72 -4.33 2.86
C PRO A 26 -26.05 -3.13 1.97
N GLU A 27 -26.19 -3.32 0.66
CA GLU A 27 -26.43 -2.24 -0.31
C GLU A 27 -27.68 -1.39 0.01
N ALA A 28 -28.70 -1.99 0.62
CA ALA A 28 -29.93 -1.31 1.01
C ALA A 28 -29.72 -0.27 2.13
N GLU A 29 -28.68 -0.44 2.95
CA GLU A 29 -28.35 0.42 4.08
C GLU A 29 -27.28 1.48 3.73
N ARG A 30 -26.70 1.40 2.53
CA ARG A 30 -25.67 2.33 2.05
C ARG A 30 -26.29 3.67 1.65
N ASP A 31 -25.57 4.76 1.92
CA ASP A 31 -25.84 6.04 1.28
C ASP A 31 -25.83 5.84 -0.25
N ALA A 32 -26.76 6.49 -0.95
CA ALA A 32 -26.90 6.35 -2.40
C ALA A 32 -25.60 6.64 -3.15
N ARG A 33 -24.75 7.51 -2.60
CA ARG A 33 -23.44 7.88 -3.15
C ARG A 33 -22.41 6.75 -3.07
N LEU A 34 -22.58 5.80 -2.14
CA LEU A 34 -21.64 4.69 -1.90
C LEU A 34 -22.05 3.37 -2.58
N LYS A 35 -23.06 3.39 -3.45
CA LYS A 35 -23.49 2.18 -4.19
C LYS A 35 -22.48 1.73 -5.25
N GLY A 36 -21.66 2.65 -5.77
CA GLY A 36 -20.64 2.37 -6.77
C GLY A 36 -19.30 1.89 -6.22
N VAL A 37 -19.24 1.46 -4.96
CA VAL A 37 -18.00 0.98 -4.31
C VAL A 37 -18.29 -0.28 -3.47
N GLY A 38 -17.24 -1.01 -3.07
CA GLY A 38 -17.33 -2.26 -2.34
C GLY A 38 -17.18 -3.50 -3.25
N PHE A 39 -16.49 -3.38 -4.38
CA PHE A 39 -16.24 -4.48 -5.31
C PHE A 39 -15.03 -5.30 -4.88
N LEU A 40 -13.93 -4.65 -4.51
CA LEU A 40 -12.75 -5.31 -3.97
C LEU A 40 -13.07 -5.89 -2.58
N PRO A 41 -13.03 -7.22 -2.39
CA PRO A 41 -13.34 -7.80 -1.09
C PRO A 41 -12.33 -7.39 -0.01
N ARG A 42 -12.79 -7.32 1.23
CA ARG A 42 -11.92 -7.12 2.40
C ARG A 42 -10.89 -8.22 2.54
N GLY A 43 -9.72 -7.87 3.07
CA GLY A 43 -8.59 -8.79 3.23
C GLY A 43 -7.85 -9.12 1.94
N ARG A 44 -8.35 -8.74 0.75
CA ARG A 44 -7.59 -8.81 -0.50
C ARG A 44 -6.58 -7.68 -0.57
N LEU A 45 -5.45 -7.92 -1.24
CA LEU A 45 -4.44 -6.90 -1.44
C LEU A 45 -4.96 -5.83 -2.41
N PHE A 46 -4.98 -4.59 -1.95
CA PHE A 46 -5.22 -3.43 -2.80
C PHE A 46 -3.96 -3.12 -3.64
N SER A 47 -4.13 -2.96 -4.96
CA SER A 47 -3.08 -2.56 -5.88
C SER A 47 -3.23 -1.08 -6.22
N CYS A 48 -2.14 -0.32 -6.07
CA CYS A 48 -2.08 1.09 -6.50
C CYS A 48 -1.83 1.25 -8.01
N PHE A 49 -1.86 0.16 -8.77
CA PHE A 49 -1.51 0.15 -10.19
C PHE A 49 -2.54 -0.61 -11.06
N HIS A 50 -3.35 -1.48 -10.46
CA HIS A 50 -4.37 -2.22 -11.21
C HIS A 50 -5.55 -1.28 -11.52
N GLU A 51 -5.98 -1.26 -12.78
CA GLU A 51 -7.01 -0.34 -13.27
C GLU A 51 -8.31 -0.45 -12.48
N ASP A 52 -8.85 -1.67 -12.30
CA ASP A 52 -10.09 -1.87 -11.53
C ASP A 52 -10.00 -1.37 -10.07
N HIS A 53 -8.87 -1.61 -9.41
CA HIS A 53 -8.67 -1.19 -8.02
C HIS A 53 -8.57 0.34 -7.93
N LEU A 54 -7.85 0.97 -8.86
CA LEU A 54 -7.73 2.42 -8.94
C LEU A 54 -9.04 3.09 -9.34
N GLY A 55 -9.83 2.47 -10.22
CA GLY A 55 -11.15 2.95 -10.60
C GLY A 55 -12.11 2.97 -9.42
N GLU A 56 -12.14 1.91 -8.61
CA GLU A 56 -12.92 1.88 -7.38
C GLU A 56 -12.40 2.89 -6.33
N ALA A 57 -11.08 3.01 -6.17
CA ALA A 57 -10.49 4.02 -5.28
C ALA A 57 -10.83 5.44 -5.73
N GLN A 58 -10.87 5.69 -7.04
CA GLN A 58 -11.30 6.94 -7.64
C GLN A 58 -12.74 7.26 -7.34
N ALA A 59 -13.65 6.33 -7.62
CA ALA A 59 -15.07 6.52 -7.29
C ALA A 59 -15.26 6.87 -5.81
N LEU A 60 -14.51 6.21 -4.91
CA LEU A 60 -14.61 6.50 -3.48
C LEU A 60 -14.09 7.90 -3.11
N TYR A 61 -12.88 8.29 -3.53
CA TYR A 61 -12.37 9.61 -3.14
C TYR A 61 -13.13 10.75 -3.80
N GLU A 62 -13.70 10.55 -5.00
CA GLU A 62 -14.55 11.56 -5.65
C GLU A 62 -15.83 11.80 -4.83
N VAL A 63 -16.51 10.73 -4.41
CA VAL A 63 -17.68 10.81 -3.52
C VAL A 63 -17.35 11.50 -2.20
N LEU A 64 -16.22 11.17 -1.58
CA LEU A 64 -15.79 11.80 -0.33
C LEU A 64 -15.37 13.27 -0.53
N TYR A 65 -14.84 13.62 -1.69
CA TYR A 65 -14.45 14.99 -2.03
C TYR A 65 -15.66 15.90 -2.31
N GLU A 66 -16.73 15.37 -2.90
CA GLU A 66 -17.98 16.11 -3.17
C GLU A 66 -18.86 16.31 -1.93
N ALA A 67 -18.54 15.65 -0.80
CA ALA A 67 -19.29 15.81 0.44
C ALA A 67 -19.39 17.28 0.85
N LYS A 68 -20.60 17.71 1.20
CA LYS A 68 -20.98 19.14 1.30
C LYS A 68 -20.15 19.91 2.33
N ASP A 69 -19.92 19.28 3.47
CA ASP A 69 -19.16 19.84 4.58
C ASP A 69 -18.40 18.72 5.31
N PHE A 70 -17.58 19.12 6.27
CA PHE A 70 -16.75 18.20 7.04
C PHE A 70 -17.58 17.12 7.78
N SER A 71 -18.80 17.44 8.21
CA SER A 71 -19.64 16.47 8.93
C SER A 71 -20.23 15.44 7.98
N ASP A 72 -20.70 15.87 6.80
CA ASP A 72 -21.15 14.96 5.74
C ASP A 72 -20.00 14.07 5.26
N PHE A 73 -18.82 14.65 5.01
CA PHE A 73 -17.59 13.92 4.69
C PHE A 73 -17.28 12.85 5.73
N LEU A 74 -17.32 13.21 7.02
CA LEU A 74 -17.00 12.27 8.09
C LEU A 74 -18.01 11.13 8.19
N ASN A 75 -19.31 11.41 7.97
CA ASN A 75 -20.35 10.39 8.00
C ASN A 75 -20.22 9.42 6.83
N LEU A 76 -19.98 9.95 5.61
CA LEU A 76 -19.68 9.13 4.45
C LEU A 76 -18.42 8.28 4.65
N ALA A 77 -17.35 8.87 5.18
CA ALA A 77 -16.10 8.14 5.43
C ALA A 77 -16.30 7.01 6.46
N LYS A 78 -17.10 7.22 7.50
CA LYS A 78 -17.45 6.16 8.46
C LYS A 78 -18.21 5.03 7.77
N GLN A 79 -19.20 5.34 6.95
CA GLN A 79 -19.97 4.30 6.26
C GLN A 79 -19.12 3.58 5.20
N ALA A 80 -18.30 4.31 4.44
CA ALA A 80 -17.38 3.74 3.46
C ALA A 80 -16.37 2.79 4.11
N ARG A 81 -15.88 3.12 5.31
CA ARG A 81 -15.02 2.24 6.12
C ARG A 81 -15.67 0.88 6.33
N ASP A 82 -17.00 0.84 6.48
CA ASP A 82 -17.81 -0.36 6.71
C ASP A 82 -18.19 -1.13 5.41
N ILE A 83 -17.82 -0.60 4.25
CA ILE A 83 -18.19 -1.17 2.93
C ILE A 83 -16.97 -1.69 2.16
N VAL A 84 -15.88 -0.93 2.13
CA VAL A 84 -14.79 -1.16 1.16
C VAL A 84 -13.60 -1.90 1.77
N ASN A 85 -12.68 -2.34 0.91
CA ASN A 85 -11.39 -2.90 1.29
C ASN A 85 -10.55 -1.92 2.13
N GLU A 86 -9.84 -2.43 3.13
CA GLU A 86 -9.07 -1.63 4.08
C GLU A 86 -7.93 -0.81 3.45
N GLY A 87 -7.24 -1.36 2.45
CA GLY A 87 -6.18 -0.66 1.72
C GLY A 87 -6.73 0.42 0.80
N LEU A 88 -7.83 0.11 0.11
CA LEU A 88 -8.56 1.05 -0.75
C LEU A 88 -9.10 2.23 0.08
N PHE A 89 -9.71 1.93 1.23
CA PHE A 89 -10.22 2.94 2.16
C PHE A 89 -9.11 3.90 2.61
N ALA A 90 -7.97 3.36 3.08
CA ALA A 90 -6.85 4.18 3.54
C ALA A 90 -6.30 5.06 2.41
N PHE A 91 -6.23 4.55 1.18
CA PHE A 91 -5.82 5.33 0.01
C PHE A 91 -6.79 6.47 -0.28
N ALA A 92 -8.08 6.15 -0.47
CA ALA A 92 -9.10 7.12 -0.87
C ALA A 92 -9.31 8.21 0.20
N LEU A 93 -9.36 7.82 1.48
CA LEU A 93 -9.48 8.76 2.59
C LEU A 93 -8.26 9.70 2.65
N SER A 94 -7.06 9.16 2.46
CA SER A 94 -5.83 9.96 2.47
C SER A 94 -5.78 10.95 1.32
N VAL A 95 -6.12 10.54 0.10
CA VAL A 95 -6.26 11.46 -1.05
C VAL A 95 -7.26 12.56 -0.72
N THR A 96 -8.43 12.18 -0.20
CA THR A 96 -9.50 13.15 0.12
C THR A 96 -9.03 14.18 1.15
N VAL A 97 -8.44 13.75 2.27
CA VAL A 97 -7.96 14.65 3.34
C VAL A 97 -6.87 15.60 2.84
N LEU A 98 -5.98 15.14 1.95
CA LEU A 98 -4.91 15.97 1.39
C LEU A 98 -5.43 17.06 0.42
N HIS A 99 -6.58 16.85 -0.22
CA HIS A 99 -7.06 17.74 -1.28
C HIS A 99 -8.25 18.61 -0.87
N ARG A 100 -9.07 18.19 0.10
CA ARG A 100 -10.21 18.97 0.57
C ARG A 100 -9.77 20.23 1.32
N ASP A 101 -10.37 21.36 0.98
CA ASP A 101 -10.02 22.66 1.59
C ASP A 101 -10.39 22.73 3.08
N ASP A 102 -11.43 22.01 3.52
CA ASP A 102 -11.83 21.93 4.92
C ASP A 102 -10.95 21.00 5.77
N CYS A 103 -10.06 20.21 5.16
CA CYS A 103 -9.09 19.35 5.85
C CYS A 103 -7.68 19.96 5.94
N LYS A 104 -7.48 21.19 5.46
CA LYS A 104 -6.18 21.88 5.56
C LYS A 104 -5.66 21.93 7.00
N GLY A 105 -4.42 21.52 7.18
CA GLY A 105 -3.74 21.45 8.47
C GLY A 105 -3.98 20.15 9.25
N VAL A 106 -4.88 19.28 8.80
CA VAL A 106 -5.00 17.92 9.36
C VAL A 106 -3.83 17.09 8.89
N VAL A 107 -3.18 16.39 9.82
CA VAL A 107 -2.07 15.49 9.56
C VAL A 107 -2.59 14.05 9.50
N LEU A 108 -2.24 13.32 8.46
CA LEU A 108 -2.57 11.90 8.36
C LEU A 108 -1.71 11.08 9.34
N PRO A 109 -2.24 9.98 9.91
CA PRO A 109 -1.42 9.09 10.73
C PRO A 109 -0.31 8.46 9.88
N PRO A 110 0.85 8.14 10.47
CA PRO A 110 1.92 7.45 9.77
C PRO A 110 1.43 6.10 9.22
N ILE A 111 1.67 5.84 7.93
CA ILE A 111 1.12 4.64 7.27
C ILE A 111 1.67 3.34 7.88
N GLN A 112 2.89 3.37 8.42
CA GLN A 112 3.51 2.27 9.15
C GLN A 112 2.85 1.96 10.50
N GLU A 113 2.13 2.92 11.09
CA GLU A 113 1.31 2.67 12.30
C GLU A 113 -0.08 2.16 11.94
N VAL A 114 -0.59 2.53 10.75
CA VAL A 114 -1.87 2.05 10.22
C VAL A 114 -1.76 0.60 9.75
N PHE A 115 -0.70 0.27 9.02
CA PHE A 115 -0.43 -1.09 8.48
C PHE A 115 0.99 -1.54 8.87
N PRO A 116 1.27 -1.81 10.16
CA PRO A 116 2.60 -2.25 10.60
C PRO A 116 3.04 -3.56 9.94
N ASP A 117 2.07 -4.37 9.51
CA ASP A 117 2.25 -5.64 8.80
C ASP A 117 2.86 -5.52 7.40
N ARG A 118 2.92 -4.30 6.85
CA ARG A 118 3.58 -4.01 5.57
C ARG A 118 5.03 -3.53 5.71
N PHE A 119 5.45 -3.18 6.91
CA PHE A 119 6.78 -2.61 7.19
C PHE A 119 7.63 -3.50 8.09
N ILE A 120 7.00 -4.34 8.91
CA ILE A 120 7.68 -5.17 9.89
C ILE A 120 7.57 -6.65 9.47
N PRO A 121 8.65 -7.44 9.58
CA PRO A 121 8.61 -8.87 9.28
C PRO A 121 7.53 -9.63 10.07
N ALA A 122 6.89 -10.61 9.45
CA ALA A 122 5.86 -11.44 10.09
C ALA A 122 6.33 -12.09 11.39
N GLU A 123 7.59 -12.52 11.45
CA GLU A 123 8.13 -13.16 12.64
C GLU A 123 8.09 -12.22 13.85
N THR A 124 8.51 -10.97 13.65
CA THR A 124 8.48 -9.92 14.67
C THR A 124 7.05 -9.64 15.13
N ILE A 125 6.10 -9.56 14.18
CA ILE A 125 4.68 -9.35 14.49
C ILE A 125 4.12 -10.52 15.30
N ASN A 126 4.40 -11.75 14.89
CA ASN A 126 3.98 -12.94 15.62
C ASN A 126 4.56 -13.00 17.03
N ARG A 127 5.81 -12.58 17.22
CA ARG A 127 6.44 -12.46 18.56
C ARG A 127 5.73 -11.39 19.39
N ALA A 128 5.41 -10.23 18.80
CA ALA A 128 4.64 -9.18 19.46
C ALA A 128 3.25 -9.68 19.91
N LEU A 129 2.51 -10.35 19.03
CA LEU A 129 1.18 -10.93 19.36
C LEU A 129 1.27 -12.02 20.44
N LYS A 130 2.30 -12.87 20.40
CA LYS A 130 2.54 -13.88 21.44
C LYS A 130 2.89 -13.25 22.78
N ALA A 131 3.70 -12.20 22.77
CA ALA A 131 4.02 -11.44 23.97
C ALA A 131 2.77 -10.75 24.52
N ASP A 132 1.93 -10.17 23.65
CA ASP A 132 0.67 -9.51 24.01
C ASP A 132 -0.23 -10.40 24.87
N LYS A 133 -0.44 -11.65 24.41
CA LYS A 133 -1.25 -12.66 25.13
C LYS A 133 -0.73 -13.06 26.52
N LYS A 134 0.55 -12.84 26.82
CA LYS A 134 1.16 -13.29 28.09
C LYS A 134 1.01 -12.31 29.24
N SER A 135 0.93 -11.01 28.98
CA SER A 135 0.72 -9.98 30.01
C SER A 135 -0.14 -8.85 29.46
N ALA A 136 -1.28 -8.57 30.08
CA ALA A 136 -2.06 -7.39 29.70
C ALA A 136 -1.43 -6.14 30.36
N ASN A 137 -1.42 -5.01 29.63
CA ASN A 137 -1.07 -3.67 30.13
C ASN A 137 0.41 -3.34 30.39
N GLU A 138 1.36 -4.10 29.83
CA GLU A 138 2.80 -3.76 29.87
C GLU A 138 3.31 -3.33 28.49
N THR A 139 4.14 -2.29 28.46
CA THR A 139 4.86 -1.89 27.25
C THR A 139 5.84 -2.98 26.84
N LYS A 140 5.71 -3.47 25.60
CA LYS A 140 6.56 -4.52 25.05
C LYS A 140 7.50 -3.95 24.00
N VAL A 141 8.79 -4.12 24.23
CA VAL A 141 9.82 -3.81 23.25
C VAL A 141 10.24 -5.13 22.60
N ILE A 142 10.01 -5.24 21.29
CA ILE A 142 10.36 -6.43 20.51
C ILE A 142 11.41 -6.00 19.49
N GLU A 143 12.58 -6.62 19.56
CA GLU A 143 13.63 -6.39 18.56
C GLU A 143 13.20 -6.95 17.20
N ILE A 144 13.30 -6.10 16.17
CA ILE A 144 12.99 -6.47 14.80
C ILE A 144 13.96 -7.56 14.35
N GLN A 145 13.41 -8.69 13.92
CA GLN A 145 14.21 -9.76 13.34
C GLN A 145 14.64 -9.38 11.93
N LYS A 146 15.94 -9.47 11.67
CA LYS A 146 16.47 -9.35 10.31
C LYS A 146 16.07 -10.61 9.52
N THR A 147 15.26 -10.43 8.49
CA THR A 147 14.88 -11.52 7.59
C THR A 147 15.62 -11.35 6.26
N GLY A 148 16.21 -12.42 5.73
CA GLY A 148 16.87 -12.38 4.43
C GLY A 148 17.90 -13.48 4.28
N ASN A 149 18.24 -13.80 3.02
CA ASN A 149 19.33 -14.73 2.74
C ASN A 149 20.64 -13.96 2.71
N ILE A 150 21.48 -14.10 3.74
CA ILE A 150 22.79 -13.44 3.81
C ILE A 150 23.72 -13.91 2.68
N LEU A 151 23.45 -15.07 2.08
CA LEU A 151 24.18 -15.56 0.91
C LEU A 151 23.86 -14.79 -0.38
N ASP A 152 22.77 -14.01 -0.41
CA ASP A 152 22.45 -13.14 -1.54
C ASP A 152 23.12 -11.77 -1.34
N PRO A 153 24.03 -11.34 -2.23
CA PRO A 153 24.64 -10.01 -2.14
C PRO A 153 23.62 -8.86 -2.11
N GLU A 154 22.41 -9.05 -2.65
CA GLU A 154 21.33 -8.05 -2.57
C GLU A 154 20.81 -7.83 -1.15
N TYR A 155 21.10 -8.74 -0.21
CA TYR A 155 20.82 -8.57 1.21
C TYR A 155 21.56 -7.36 1.79
N ASN A 156 22.75 -7.02 1.27
CA ASN A 156 23.49 -5.84 1.72
C ASN A 156 22.75 -4.53 1.43
N LEU A 157 21.74 -4.54 0.54
CA LEU A 157 20.88 -3.38 0.24
C LEU A 157 19.53 -3.44 0.97
N ALA A 158 19.30 -4.42 1.84
CA ALA A 158 18.05 -4.53 2.59
C ALA A 158 17.79 -3.28 3.44
N TYR A 159 18.83 -2.68 4.04
CA TYR A 159 18.67 -1.44 4.83
C TYR A 159 18.07 -0.28 4.02
N PHE A 160 18.30 -0.24 2.71
CA PHE A 160 17.74 0.79 1.82
C PHE A 160 16.36 0.37 1.30
N ARG A 161 16.24 -0.85 0.77
CA ARG A 161 15.01 -1.35 0.15
C ARG A 161 13.86 -1.53 1.15
N GLU A 162 14.20 -1.89 2.38
CA GLU A 162 13.27 -2.23 3.46
C GLU A 162 13.16 -1.11 4.50
N ASP A 163 13.74 0.07 4.20
CA ASP A 163 13.61 1.24 5.06
C ASP A 163 12.15 1.70 5.16
N ILE A 164 11.70 1.98 6.38
CA ILE A 164 10.34 2.40 6.65
C ILE A 164 10.06 3.77 6.02
N GLY A 165 11.03 4.69 6.09
CA GLY A 165 10.90 6.05 5.59
C GLY A 165 10.78 6.11 4.07
N ILE A 166 11.61 5.37 3.34
CA ILE A 166 11.56 5.29 1.88
C ILE A 166 10.23 4.71 1.40
N ASN A 167 9.76 3.61 2.03
CA ASN A 167 8.48 3.00 1.66
C ASN A 167 7.29 3.90 1.99
N ALA A 168 7.30 4.57 3.15
CA ALA A 168 6.28 5.55 3.52
C ALA A 168 6.29 6.77 2.59
N HIS A 169 7.47 7.26 2.20
CA HIS A 169 7.62 8.35 1.25
C HIS A 169 6.98 8.01 -0.11
N HIS A 170 7.27 6.82 -0.64
CA HIS A 170 6.72 6.37 -1.92
C HIS A 170 5.19 6.28 -1.89
N TRP A 171 4.62 5.77 -0.81
CA TRP A 171 3.16 5.79 -0.57
C TRP A 171 2.60 7.21 -0.59
N HIS A 172 3.16 8.12 0.21
CA HIS A 172 2.67 9.50 0.29
C HIS A 172 2.83 10.27 -1.03
N TRP A 173 3.90 10.02 -1.79
CA TRP A 173 4.10 10.64 -3.10
C TRP A 173 2.94 10.32 -4.05
N HIS A 174 2.53 9.04 -4.12
CA HIS A 174 1.40 8.60 -4.93
C HIS A 174 0.04 9.10 -4.43
N LEU A 175 -0.09 9.46 -3.15
CA LEU A 175 -1.30 10.12 -2.63
C LEU A 175 -1.38 11.60 -3.00
N VAL A 176 -0.25 12.30 -3.06
CA VAL A 176 -0.18 13.72 -3.46
C VAL A 176 -0.36 13.87 -4.98
N TYR A 177 0.13 12.90 -5.74
CA TYR A 177 0.06 12.84 -7.21
C TYR A 177 -0.60 11.54 -7.69
N PRO A 178 -1.90 11.34 -7.42
CA PRO A 178 -2.56 10.11 -7.85
C PRO A 178 -2.57 10.01 -9.38
N ALA A 179 -2.44 8.77 -9.89
CA ALA A 179 -2.47 8.50 -11.33
C ALA A 179 -3.80 8.97 -11.94
N THR A 180 -4.89 8.69 -11.23
CA THR A 180 -6.28 9.02 -11.56
C THR A 180 -6.67 10.48 -11.27
N TYR A 181 -5.73 11.36 -10.93
CA TYR A 181 -6.03 12.76 -10.61
C TYR A 181 -6.68 13.48 -11.81
N ARG A 182 -7.85 14.06 -11.59
CA ARG A 182 -8.63 14.80 -12.59
C ARG A 182 -8.66 16.31 -12.31
N PRO A 183 -7.88 17.15 -13.04
CA PRO A 183 -7.84 18.59 -12.79
C PRO A 183 -9.19 19.29 -12.95
N ASP A 184 -10.00 18.80 -13.88
CA ASP A 184 -11.38 19.27 -14.16
C ASP A 184 -12.31 19.00 -12.97
N PHE A 185 -12.15 17.85 -12.29
CA PHE A 185 -12.93 17.50 -11.11
C PHE A 185 -12.49 18.28 -9.86
N PHE A 186 -11.18 18.34 -9.60
CA PHE A 186 -10.66 19.02 -8.41
C PHE A 186 -10.61 20.55 -8.55
N GLY A 187 -10.82 21.09 -9.75
CA GLY A 187 -10.69 22.52 -10.06
C GLY A 187 -9.27 23.07 -9.86
N LYS A 188 -8.26 22.18 -9.76
CA LYS A 188 -6.86 22.50 -9.48
C LYS A 188 -5.97 21.66 -10.37
N VAL A 189 -4.95 22.28 -10.97
CA VAL A 189 -3.95 21.55 -11.76
C VAL A 189 -2.77 21.21 -10.85
N LYS A 190 -2.31 19.97 -10.92
CA LYS A 190 -1.03 19.56 -10.32
C LYS A 190 0.09 19.96 -11.29
N ASP A 191 0.74 21.09 -11.00
CA ASP A 191 1.80 21.61 -11.83
C ASP A 191 2.89 20.56 -12.07
N ARG A 192 3.27 20.37 -13.34
CA ARG A 192 4.34 19.46 -13.78
C ARG A 192 4.25 18.04 -13.20
N LYS A 193 3.04 17.52 -12.93
CA LYS A 193 2.84 16.16 -12.34
C LYS A 193 3.63 15.07 -13.07
N GLY A 194 3.60 15.06 -14.41
CA GLY A 194 4.31 14.07 -15.23
C GLY A 194 5.82 14.22 -15.15
N GLU A 195 6.33 15.44 -15.11
CA GLU A 195 7.77 15.69 -14.95
C GLU A 195 8.25 15.30 -13.55
N LEU A 196 7.47 15.61 -12.52
CA LEU A 196 7.80 15.22 -11.15
C LEU A 196 7.71 13.70 -10.95
N PHE A 197 6.80 13.02 -11.66
CA PHE A 197 6.80 11.55 -11.74
C PHE A 197 8.13 11.03 -12.26
N TYR A 198 8.59 11.54 -13.39
CA TYR A 198 9.89 11.18 -13.94
C TYR A 198 11.02 11.46 -12.94
N TYR A 199 11.08 12.68 -12.40
CA TYR A 199 12.17 13.09 -11.52
C TYR A 199 12.22 12.30 -10.21
N MET A 200 11.08 12.06 -9.55
CA MET A 200 11.05 11.33 -8.28
C MET A 200 11.56 9.89 -8.48
N HIS A 201 11.04 9.18 -9.47
CA HIS A 201 11.46 7.79 -9.72
C HIS A 201 12.90 7.71 -10.24
N GLN A 202 13.33 8.69 -11.04
CA GLN A 202 14.74 8.80 -11.46
C GLN A 202 15.66 8.97 -10.24
N GLN A 203 15.28 9.81 -9.27
CA GLN A 203 16.05 10.00 -8.03
C GLN A 203 16.07 8.75 -7.16
N MET A 204 14.98 7.98 -7.08
CA MET A 204 14.96 6.69 -6.39
C MET A 204 15.97 5.71 -7.01
N CYS A 205 15.99 5.59 -8.34
CA CYS A 205 16.97 4.75 -9.05
C CYS A 205 18.40 5.24 -8.85
N ALA A 206 18.64 6.54 -8.94
CA ALA A 206 19.98 7.12 -8.76
C ALA A 206 20.52 6.85 -7.34
N ARG A 207 19.68 7.03 -6.31
CA ARG A 207 20.04 6.71 -4.92
C ARG A 207 20.31 5.22 -4.74
N TYR A 208 19.44 4.38 -5.29
CA TYR A 208 19.65 2.93 -5.26
C TYR A 208 21.00 2.53 -5.90
N ASP A 209 21.36 3.10 -7.05
CA ASP A 209 22.66 2.86 -7.68
C ASP A 209 23.84 3.35 -6.84
N CYS A 210 23.72 4.48 -6.13
CA CYS A 210 24.75 4.92 -5.18
C CYS A 210 24.95 3.91 -4.03
N ASP A 211 23.85 3.40 -3.46
CA ASP A 211 23.92 2.38 -2.41
C ASP A 211 24.50 1.05 -2.96
N ARG A 212 24.15 0.66 -4.19
CA ARG A 212 24.76 -0.52 -4.88
C ARG A 212 26.27 -0.38 -4.97
N LEU A 213 26.75 0.76 -5.48
CA LEU A 213 28.18 1.03 -5.60
C LEU A 213 28.87 1.06 -4.22
N SER A 214 28.20 1.58 -3.20
CA SER A 214 28.73 1.64 -1.83
C SER A 214 28.95 0.26 -1.21
N VAL A 215 28.14 -0.74 -1.58
CA VAL A 215 28.30 -2.13 -1.14
C VAL A 215 29.10 -3.00 -2.14
N GLY A 216 29.75 -2.37 -3.12
CA GLY A 216 30.60 -3.06 -4.12
C GLY A 216 29.82 -3.79 -5.22
N LEU A 217 28.54 -3.51 -5.40
CA LEU A 217 27.72 -4.05 -6.48
C LEU A 217 27.74 -3.14 -7.72
N GLN A 218 27.62 -3.74 -8.90
CA GLN A 218 27.39 -2.99 -10.14
C GLN A 218 26.06 -2.25 -10.11
N ARG A 219 25.96 -1.14 -10.85
CA ARG A 219 24.68 -0.43 -11.08
C ARG A 219 23.60 -1.36 -11.63
N MET A 220 22.35 -1.02 -11.36
CA MET A 220 21.21 -1.81 -11.81
C MET A 220 21.08 -1.76 -13.34
N THR A 221 20.79 -2.91 -13.94
CA THR A 221 20.51 -3.01 -15.38
C THR A 221 19.02 -2.75 -15.62
N PRO A 222 18.64 -1.93 -16.61
CA PRO A 222 17.24 -1.69 -16.92
C PRO A 222 16.59 -2.97 -17.50
N PHE A 223 15.36 -3.26 -17.10
CA PHE A 223 14.57 -4.36 -17.65
C PHE A 223 13.90 -3.90 -18.95
N GLN A 224 14.64 -3.94 -20.06
CA GLN A 224 14.17 -3.44 -21.36
C GLN A 224 13.51 -4.52 -22.22
N ASN A 225 14.02 -5.75 -22.17
CA ASN A 225 13.48 -6.86 -22.92
C ASN A 225 12.51 -7.66 -22.04
N PHE A 226 11.24 -7.71 -22.44
CA PHE A 226 10.20 -8.39 -21.64
C PHE A 226 10.28 -9.92 -21.76
N GLU A 227 11.01 -10.42 -22.76
CA GLU A 227 11.39 -11.83 -22.88
C GLU A 227 12.54 -12.20 -21.95
N ASP A 228 13.26 -11.22 -21.41
CA ASP A 228 14.28 -11.51 -20.42
C ASP A 228 13.63 -12.15 -19.21
N LYS A 229 14.24 -13.24 -18.80
CA LYS A 229 13.94 -13.88 -17.53
C LYS A 229 14.15 -12.85 -16.44
N VAL A 230 13.16 -12.65 -15.57
CA VAL A 230 13.37 -11.79 -14.39
C VAL A 230 14.41 -12.49 -13.51
N GLY A 231 15.67 -12.07 -13.65
CA GLY A 231 16.84 -12.88 -13.34
C GLY A 231 17.06 -13.15 -11.85
N ARG A 232 16.38 -12.44 -10.95
CA ARG A 232 16.49 -12.64 -9.50
C ARG A 232 15.14 -12.62 -8.81
N ILE A 233 14.95 -13.62 -7.96
CA ILE A 233 13.79 -13.82 -7.10
C ILE A 233 14.10 -13.07 -5.80
N LEU A 234 13.54 -11.88 -5.64
CA LEU A 234 13.48 -11.27 -4.31
C LEU A 234 12.42 -12.02 -3.51
N ARG A 235 12.82 -12.48 -2.32
CA ARG A 235 11.85 -12.75 -1.26
C ARG A 235 11.57 -11.40 -0.61
N PRO A 236 10.35 -10.84 -0.75
CA PRO A 236 9.93 -9.80 0.19
C PRO A 236 10.18 -10.33 1.61
N LEU A 237 10.36 -9.44 2.59
CA LEU A 237 10.07 -9.85 3.97
C LEU A 237 8.78 -10.66 3.93
N ASP A 238 8.71 -11.81 4.60
CA ASP A 238 7.45 -12.52 4.72
C ASP A 238 6.51 -11.58 5.49
N LEU A 239 5.81 -10.69 4.77
CA LEU A 239 4.91 -9.69 5.30
C LEU A 239 3.55 -10.38 5.42
N LEU A 240 2.95 -10.32 6.60
CA LEU A 240 1.64 -10.90 6.85
C LEU A 240 0.56 -9.99 6.25
N GLY A 241 -0.36 -10.53 5.47
CA GLY A 241 -1.74 -10.01 5.46
C GLY A 241 -2.48 -10.65 6.63
N GLN A 242 -2.61 -9.94 7.75
CA GLN A 242 -3.04 -10.51 9.04
C GLN A 242 -4.40 -11.26 9.03
N TRP A 243 -5.22 -11.11 7.98
CA TRP A 243 -6.58 -11.67 7.95
C TRP A 243 -6.93 -12.51 6.72
N SER A 244 -6.16 -12.46 5.64
CA SER A 244 -6.43 -13.28 4.45
C SER A 244 -5.54 -14.52 4.31
N GLN A 245 -4.62 -14.77 5.26
CA GLN A 245 -3.52 -15.75 5.09
C GLN A 245 -2.66 -15.47 3.84
N LEU A 246 -2.95 -14.41 3.08
CA LEU A 246 -2.17 -13.96 1.94
C LEU A 246 -0.98 -13.19 2.52
N ARG A 247 0.18 -13.84 2.49
CA ARG A 247 1.44 -13.09 2.48
C ARG A 247 1.53 -12.40 1.13
N PHE A 248 2.26 -11.30 1.04
CA PHE A 248 2.78 -10.93 -0.28
C PHE A 248 3.48 -12.16 -0.81
N PRO A 249 2.96 -12.79 -1.90
CA PRO A 249 3.39 -14.12 -2.28
C PRO A 249 4.90 -14.01 -2.50
N PRO A 250 5.71 -14.64 -1.65
CA PRO A 250 7.11 -14.67 -1.94
C PRO A 250 7.19 -15.49 -3.22
N ARG A 251 8.09 -15.12 -4.11
CA ARG A 251 8.08 -15.61 -5.48
C ARG A 251 8.63 -17.07 -5.55
N TRP A 252 8.09 -17.97 -4.72
CA TRP A 252 8.46 -19.38 -4.50
C TRP A 252 7.94 -20.35 -5.57
N HIS A 253 6.96 -19.93 -6.38
CA HIS A 253 6.34 -20.79 -7.42
C HIS A 253 6.54 -20.25 -8.83
N VAL A 254 7.53 -19.38 -9.02
CA VAL A 254 7.98 -18.93 -10.33
C VAL A 254 9.39 -19.51 -10.47
N PRO A 255 9.59 -20.60 -11.23
CA PRO A 255 10.93 -21.13 -11.50
C PRO A 255 11.83 -20.00 -12.01
N SER A 256 13.11 -20.04 -11.69
CA SER A 256 14.11 -19.19 -12.31
C SER A 256 13.95 -19.27 -13.83
N GLY A 257 13.44 -18.21 -14.44
CA GLY A 257 13.29 -18.14 -15.90
C GLY A 257 11.91 -17.95 -16.50
N MET A 258 10.99 -17.24 -15.84
CA MET A 258 9.79 -16.72 -16.49
C MET A 258 10.03 -15.34 -17.12
N SER A 259 9.50 -15.15 -18.33
CA SER A 259 9.38 -13.87 -19.03
C SER A 259 8.00 -13.24 -18.79
N VAL A 260 7.84 -11.97 -19.13
CA VAL A 260 6.55 -11.27 -19.08
C VAL A 260 5.88 -11.42 -20.45
N GLU A 261 5.12 -12.50 -20.68
CA GLU A 261 4.28 -12.62 -21.89
C GLU A 261 2.97 -11.80 -21.70
N GLY A 262 2.72 -10.79 -22.52
CA GLY A 262 1.37 -10.22 -22.69
C GLY A 262 0.65 -9.66 -21.44
N GLY A 263 1.37 -9.14 -20.44
CA GLY A 263 0.76 -8.56 -19.23
C GLY A 263 0.17 -9.58 -18.24
N ARG A 264 0.36 -10.88 -18.47
CA ARG A 264 0.06 -11.95 -17.50
C ARG A 264 1.19 -12.98 -17.54
N ALA A 265 1.74 -13.34 -16.40
CA ALA A 265 2.74 -14.40 -16.36
C ALA A 265 2.18 -15.70 -16.96
N ALA A 266 2.73 -16.13 -18.10
CA ALA A 266 2.37 -17.38 -18.78
C ALA A 266 3.53 -18.38 -18.68
N TRP A 267 3.20 -19.63 -18.42
CA TRP A 267 4.14 -20.75 -18.38
C TRP A 267 4.01 -21.55 -19.68
N ARG A 268 5.07 -21.62 -20.49
CA ARG A 268 5.17 -22.59 -21.59
C ARG A 268 5.82 -23.87 -21.06
N GLY A 269 5.15 -24.98 -21.28
CA GLY A 269 5.34 -26.23 -20.57
C GLY A 269 6.66 -26.96 -20.77
N GLY A 270 6.93 -27.85 -19.82
CA GLY A 270 7.89 -28.94 -19.89
C GLY A 270 7.31 -30.16 -19.18
N GLU A 271 6.99 -31.17 -19.98
CA GLU A 271 6.68 -32.59 -19.72
C GLU A 271 6.22 -33.04 -18.32
N LYS A 272 5.01 -33.61 -18.28
CA LYS A 272 4.57 -34.55 -17.24
C LYS A 272 5.58 -35.69 -17.14
N LYS A 273 6.25 -35.83 -16.00
CA LYS A 273 6.72 -37.14 -15.54
C LYS A 273 5.84 -37.56 -14.38
N GLU A 274 5.05 -38.60 -14.64
CA GLU A 274 4.46 -39.44 -13.60
C GLU A 274 5.59 -40.05 -12.76
N PHE A 275 5.49 -39.92 -11.44
CA PHE A 275 5.75 -40.96 -10.43
C PHE A 275 5.07 -40.54 -9.12
#